data_AF-A0A3L7VR53-F1
#
_entry.id   AF-A0A3L7VR53-F1
#
_cell.length_a   1.000
_cell.length_b   1.000
_cell.length_c   1.000
_cell.angle_alpha   90.00
_cell.angle_beta   90.00
_cell.angle_gamma   90.00
#
_symmetry.space_group_name_H-M   'P 1'
#
loop_
_entity.id
_entity.type
_entity.pdbx_description
1 polymer ?
#
loop_
_entity_poly.entity_id
_entity_poly.type
_entity_poly.pdbx_seq_one_letter_code
_entity_poly.pdbx_strand_id
1 'polypeptide(L)'
;MKYTYDFDPAAYLTAGTVGKPGQRTFYIQARRGRELVSFLTEKEQVRALGIALDRLGDEILGNNPLLSPKDDDLLIRDMSLIEPIEPAFRVAQLGLGYDADRDLCVIIMQG
;
A
#
# COMPACT_ATOMS: atom_id res chain seq x y z
N MET A 1 18.15 -2.54 -10.28
CA MET A 1 18.10 -2.45 -8.80
C MET A 1 17.73 -3.82 -8.25
N LYS A 2 18.29 -4.24 -7.12
CA LYS A 2 17.91 -5.51 -6.48
C LYS A 2 17.03 -5.18 -5.27
N TYR A 3 15.77 -5.60 -5.31
CA TYR A 3 14.84 -5.46 -4.19
C TYR A 3 14.95 -6.69 -3.29
N THR A 4 14.87 -6.49 -1.97
CA THR A 4 14.80 -7.61 -1.01
C THR A 4 13.43 -8.29 -1.06
N TYR A 5 12.37 -7.51 -1.31
CA TYR A 5 11.00 -7.97 -1.49
C TYR A 5 10.42 -7.37 -2.77
N ASP A 6 9.84 -8.20 -3.64
CA ASP A 6 9.26 -7.77 -4.91
C ASP A 6 7.95 -8.52 -5.17
N PHE A 7 6.84 -7.79 -5.09
CA PHE A 7 5.50 -8.36 -5.20
C PHE A 7 4.92 -8.27 -6.61
N ASP A 8 5.51 -7.47 -7.50
CA ASP A 8 4.98 -7.05 -8.80
C ASP A 8 4.01 -8.04 -9.52
N PRO A 9 2.67 -7.79 -9.49
CA PRO A 9 1.93 -6.88 -8.62
C PRO A 9 1.47 -7.55 -7.31
N ALA A 10 1.37 -6.75 -6.24
CA ALA A 10 0.84 -7.23 -4.98
C ALA A 10 -0.65 -7.62 -5.13
N ALA A 11 -1.00 -8.84 -4.72
CA ALA A 11 -2.39 -9.31 -4.70
C ALA A 11 -3.21 -8.71 -3.56
N TYR A 12 -2.51 -8.18 -2.54
CA TYR A 12 -3.06 -7.53 -1.37
C TYR A 12 -2.03 -6.55 -0.81
N LEU A 13 -2.50 -5.35 -0.47
CA LEU A 13 -1.72 -4.32 0.21
C LEU A 13 -2.64 -3.66 1.24
N THR A 14 -2.25 -3.60 2.51
CA THR A 14 -3.03 -2.91 3.54
C THR A 14 -2.12 -2.13 4.48
N ALA A 15 -2.68 -1.12 5.13
CA ALA A 15 -2.07 -0.43 6.25
C ALA A 15 -2.99 -0.54 7.47
N GLY A 16 -2.43 -0.89 8.62
CA GLY A 16 -3.19 -1.11 9.84
C GLY A 16 -2.39 -0.82 11.09
N THR A 17 -2.99 -1.06 12.25
CA THR A 17 -2.35 -0.79 13.53
C THR A 17 -2.78 -1.77 14.61
N VAL A 18 -1.87 -2.06 15.53
CA VAL A 18 -2.10 -2.87 16.74
C VAL A 18 -1.86 -2.00 17.97
N GLY A 19 -2.71 -2.18 18.99
CA GLY A 19 -2.58 -1.48 20.28
C GLY A 19 -3.65 -0.41 20.52
N LYS A 20 -3.71 0.06 21.76
CA LYS A 20 -4.66 1.10 22.19
C LYS A 20 -4.27 2.47 21.66
N PRO A 21 -5.22 3.43 21.50
CA PRO A 21 -4.88 4.81 21.18
C PRO A 21 -3.74 5.35 22.08
N GLY A 22 -2.74 5.98 21.48
CA GLY A 22 -1.53 6.46 22.16
C GLY A 22 -0.38 5.43 22.28
N GLN A 23 -0.64 4.14 22.04
CA GLN A 23 0.36 3.05 22.06
C GLN A 23 0.27 2.20 20.79
N ARG A 24 -0.22 2.81 19.70
CA ARG A 24 -0.42 2.15 18.42
C ARG A 24 0.90 1.93 17.71
N THR A 25 1.14 0.69 17.29
CA THR A 25 2.18 0.37 16.32
C THR A 25 1.53 0.24 14.95
N PHE A 26 2.10 0.87 13.93
CA PHE A 26 1.54 0.87 12.57
C PHE A 26 2.32 -0.07 11.67
N TYR A 27 1.59 -0.70 10.76
CA TYR A 27 2.13 -1.68 9.83
C TYR A 27 1.61 -1.43 8.42
N ILE A 28 2.45 -1.71 7.42
CA ILE A 28 2.02 -2.00 6.05
C ILE A 28 2.24 -3.49 5.82
N GLN A 29 1.29 -4.15 5.17
CA GLN A 29 1.41 -5.54 4.74
C GLN A 29 1.22 -5.64 3.23
N ALA A 30 2.10 -6.39 2.58
CA ALA A 30 2.01 -6.73 1.17
C ALA A 30 2.01 -8.26 1.00
N ARG A 31 1.17 -8.77 0.10
CA ARG A 31 1.08 -10.21 -0.19
C ARG A 31 1.11 -10.51 -1.68
N ARG A 32 1.85 -11.56 -2.05
CA ARG A 32 1.75 -12.23 -3.36
C ARG A 32 1.75 -13.74 -3.16
N GLY A 33 0.66 -14.39 -3.55
CA GLY A 33 0.48 -15.81 -3.31
C GLY A 33 0.54 -16.14 -1.80
N ARG A 34 1.57 -16.90 -1.40
CA ARG A 34 1.81 -17.30 0.00
C ARG A 34 2.77 -16.37 0.75
N GLU A 35 3.48 -15.51 0.05
CA GLU A 35 4.42 -14.57 0.66
C GLU A 35 3.63 -13.37 1.18
N LEU A 36 3.63 -13.20 2.51
CA LEU A 36 3.09 -12.05 3.22
C LEU A 36 4.25 -11.41 4.00
N VAL A 37 4.48 -10.12 3.80
CA VAL A 37 5.51 -9.39 4.53
C VAL A 37 4.88 -8.20 5.22
N SER A 38 5.22 -8.03 6.50
CA SER A 38 4.82 -6.88 7.30
C SER A 38 5.98 -5.92 7.45
N PHE A 39 5.70 -4.62 7.46
CA PHE A 39 6.70 -3.57 7.66
C PHE A 39 6.22 -2.64 8.76
N LEU A 40 7.11 -2.31 9.71
CA LEU A 40 6.82 -1.25 10.68
C LEU A 40 6.83 0.10 9.96
N THR A 41 5.86 0.94 10.26
CA THR A 41 5.77 2.28 9.66
C THR A 41 5.33 3.31 10.70
N GLU A 42 5.48 4.59 10.37
CA GLU A 42 4.98 5.68 11.18
C GLU A 42 3.58 6.10 10.74
N LYS A 43 2.76 6.57 11.68
CA LYS A 43 1.40 7.05 11.41
C LYS A 43 1.36 8.10 10.29
N GLU A 44 2.29 9.06 10.33
CA GLU A 44 2.32 10.15 9.34
C GLU A 44 2.76 9.67 7.95
N GLN A 45 3.58 8.61 7.85
CA GLN A 45 3.93 8.00 6.57
C GLN A 45 2.70 7.34 5.92
N VAL A 46 1.92 6.56 6.68
CA VAL A 46 0.66 5.96 6.20
C VAL A 46 -0.33 7.05 5.77
N ARG A 47 -0.45 8.11 6.56
CA ARG A 47 -1.32 9.25 6.24
C ARG A 47 -0.89 9.94 4.95
N ALA A 48 0.41 10.22 4.79
CA ALA A 48 0.95 10.86 3.61
C ALA A 48 0.75 10.00 2.36
N LEU A 49 0.94 8.67 2.48
CA LEU A 49 0.67 7.72 1.41
C LEU A 49 -0.79 7.75 0.95
N GLY A 50 -1.74 7.76 1.89
CA GLY A 50 -3.17 7.86 1.56
C GLY A 50 -3.50 9.14 0.77
N ILE A 51 -3.02 10.29 1.24
CA ILE A 51 -3.20 11.57 0.54
C ILE A 51 -2.57 11.55 -0.86
N ALA A 52 -1.39 10.94 -1.00
CA ALA A 52 -0.70 10.84 -2.27
C ALA A 52 -1.42 9.90 -3.26
N LEU A 53 -2.00 8.80 -2.77
CA LEU A 53 -2.82 7.88 -3.57
C LEU A 53 -4.08 8.56 -4.09
N ASP A 54 -4.80 9.32 -3.25
CA ASP A 54 -6.00 10.06 -3.67
C ASP A 54 -5.66 11.04 -4.81
N ARG A 55 -4.58 11.82 -4.65
CA ARG A 55 -4.13 12.77 -5.68
C ARG A 55 -3.71 12.09 -6.97
N LEU A 56 -2.98 10.98 -6.87
CA LEU A 56 -2.55 10.22 -8.05
C LEU A 56 -3.76 9.65 -8.80
N GLY A 57 -4.77 9.15 -8.07
CA GLY A 57 -6.03 8.71 -8.65
C GLY A 57 -6.73 9.82 -9.42
N ASP A 58 -6.86 11.00 -8.82
CA ASP A 58 -7.46 12.19 -9.46
C ASP A 58 -6.70 12.59 -10.74
N GLU A 59 -5.36 12.55 -10.71
CA GLU A 59 -4.52 12.84 -11.88
C GLU A 59 -4.72 11.82 -13.00
N ILE A 60 -4.78 10.53 -12.68
CA ILE A 60 -5.01 9.45 -13.65
C ILE A 60 -6.40 9.60 -14.31
N LEU A 61 -7.44 9.83 -13.50
CA LEU A 61 -8.81 10.02 -13.99
C LEU A 61 -8.94 11.30 -14.84
N GLY A 62 -8.31 12.40 -14.42
CA GLY A 62 -8.31 13.66 -15.16
C GLY A 62 -7.62 13.56 -16.52
N ASN A 63 -6.56 12.76 -16.61
CA ASN A 63 -5.82 12.53 -17.86
C ASN A 63 -6.48 11.49 -18.78
N ASN A 64 -7.41 10.68 -18.26
CA ASN A 64 -8.12 9.66 -19.02
C ASN A 64 -9.62 9.64 -18.67
N PRO A 65 -10.44 10.52 -19.28
CA PRO A 65 -11.88 10.59 -19.02
C PRO A 65 -12.66 9.31 -19.34
N LEU A 66 -12.07 8.43 -20.17
CA LEU A 66 -12.61 7.11 -20.51
C LEU A 66 -12.37 6.05 -19.42
N LEU A 67 -11.41 6.28 -18.53
CA LEU A 67 -11.32 5.61 -17.24
C LEU A 67 -12.38 6.24 -16.32
N SER A 68 -13.65 6.17 -16.69
CA SER A 68 -14.67 6.31 -15.65
C SER A 68 -14.43 5.18 -14.65
N PRO A 69 -14.56 5.42 -13.33
CA PRO A 69 -14.63 4.32 -12.39
C PRO A 69 -15.77 3.46 -12.91
N LYS A 70 -15.45 2.32 -13.54
CA LYS A 70 -16.45 1.28 -13.64
C LYS A 70 -16.80 1.04 -12.18
N ASP A 71 -18.08 1.03 -11.88
CA ASP A 71 -18.60 0.45 -10.66
C ASP A 71 -18.21 -1.04 -10.63
N ASP A 72 -16.92 -1.35 -10.66
CA ASP A 72 -16.37 -2.61 -10.24
C ASP A 72 -16.73 -2.61 -8.78
N ASP A 73 -17.76 -3.41 -8.47
CA ASP A 73 -18.16 -3.81 -7.14
C ASP A 73 -17.01 -3.53 -6.19
N LEU A 74 -17.16 -2.52 -5.33
CA LEU A 74 -16.30 -2.33 -4.15
C LEU A 74 -16.49 -3.60 -3.33
N LEU A 75 -15.84 -4.68 -3.75
CA LEU A 75 -15.78 -5.94 -3.07
C LEU A 75 -15.17 -5.54 -1.74
N ILE A 76 -16.00 -5.53 -0.71
CA ILE A 76 -15.60 -5.23 0.65
C ILE A 76 -14.60 -6.31 1.01
N ARG A 77 -13.34 -6.05 0.69
CA ARG A 77 -12.21 -6.91 0.98
C ARG A 77 -11.86 -6.61 2.42
N ASP A 78 -11.67 -7.66 3.21
CA ASP A 78 -11.15 -7.49 4.55
C ASP A 78 -9.73 -6.91 4.47
N MET A 79 -9.61 -5.63 4.85
CA MET A 79 -8.35 -4.89 4.88
C MET A 79 -7.64 -4.99 6.25
N SER A 80 -8.10 -5.89 7.13
CA SER A 80 -7.46 -6.13 8.42
C SER A 80 -6.06 -6.70 8.26
N LEU A 81 -5.16 -6.36 9.18
CA LEU A 81 -3.85 -7.00 9.26
C LEU A 81 -4.02 -8.51 9.47
N ILE A 82 -3.20 -9.29 8.78
CA ILE A 82 -3.18 -10.74 8.87
C ILE A 82 -2.15 -11.14 9.93
N GLU A 83 -2.58 -11.95 10.90
CA GLU A 83 -1.72 -12.52 11.95
C GLU A 83 -1.02 -13.82 11.47
N PRO A 84 0.21 -14.12 11.96
CA PRO A 84 1.00 -13.32 12.90
C PRO A 84 1.66 -12.11 12.22
N ILE A 85 1.68 -10.96 12.91
CA ILE A 85 2.38 -9.77 12.43
C ILE A 85 3.85 -9.79 12.85
N GLU A 86 4.72 -10.27 11.94
CA GLU A 86 6.17 -10.29 12.11
C GLU A 86 6.82 -9.30 11.14
N PRO A 87 7.24 -8.10 11.59
CA PRO A 87 7.76 -7.08 10.69
C PRO A 87 9.19 -7.39 10.23
N ALA A 88 9.43 -7.26 8.94
CA ALA A 88 10.76 -7.44 8.33
C ALA A 88 11.72 -6.30 8.71
N PHE A 89 11.28 -5.05 8.57
CA PHE A 89 12.05 -3.86 8.94
C PHE A 89 11.13 -2.66 9.21
N ARG A 90 11.71 -1.55 9.70
CA ARG A 90 11.04 -0.25 9.86
C ARG A 90 11.24 0.61 8.63
N VAL A 91 10.15 1.04 8.01
CA VAL A 91 10.16 1.94 6.85
C VAL A 91 10.67 3.32 7.27
N ALA A 92 11.79 3.72 6.69
CA ALA A 92 12.32 5.08 6.76
C ALA A 92 11.69 5.99 5.71
N GLN A 93 11.46 5.48 4.49
CA GLN A 93 10.92 6.24 3.37
C GLN A 93 9.89 5.46 2.56
N LEU A 94 8.82 6.16 2.15
CA LEU A 94 7.80 5.69 1.22
C LEU A 94 7.88 6.52 -0.07
N GLY A 95 7.99 5.84 -1.21
CA GLY A 95 7.82 6.42 -2.54
C GLY A 95 6.55 5.91 -3.19
N LEU A 96 5.88 6.79 -3.94
CA LEU A 96 4.70 6.48 -4.75
C LEU A 96 4.97 6.89 -6.19
N GLY A 97 4.59 6.05 -7.14
CA GLY A 97 4.64 6.35 -8.57
C GLY A 97 3.54 5.62 -9.33
N TYR A 98 3.44 5.91 -10.62
CA TYR A 98 2.52 5.26 -11.54
C TYR A 98 3.26 4.80 -12.79
N ASP A 99 3.10 3.53 -13.14
CA ASP A 99 3.58 2.94 -14.37
C ASP A 99 2.43 2.96 -15.39
N ALA A 100 2.48 3.92 -16.31
CA ALA A 100 1.42 4.15 -17.30
C ALA A 100 1.36 3.04 -18.37
N ASP A 101 2.48 2.37 -18.65
CA ASP A 101 2.51 1.30 -19.65
C ASP A 101 1.81 0.04 -19.13
N ARG A 102 1.86 -0.18 -17.81
CA ARG A 102 1.28 -1.35 -17.14
C ARG A 102 -0.02 -1.05 -16.39
N ASP A 103 -0.40 0.23 -16.30
CA ASP A 103 -1.52 0.73 -15.51
C ASP A 103 -1.42 0.29 -14.04
N LEU A 104 -0.24 0.50 -13.42
CA LEU A 104 0.03 0.07 -12.05
C LEU A 104 0.50 1.22 -11.18
N CYS A 105 -0.09 1.33 -9.99
CA CYS A 105 0.46 2.12 -8.90
C CYS A 105 1.65 1.38 -8.26
N VAL A 106 2.78 2.07 -8.11
CA VAL A 106 4.03 1.51 -7.59
C VAL A 106 4.35 2.17 -6.25
N ILE A 107 4.53 1.34 -5.22
CA ILE A 107 4.97 1.79 -3.90
C ILE A 107 6.35 1.20 -3.62
N ILE A 108 7.29 2.07 -3.25
CA ILE A 108 8.65 1.70 -2.87
C ILE A 108 8.82 1.97 -1.38
N MET A 109 9.28 0.97 -0.64
CA MET A 109 9.54 1.07 0.80
C MET A 109 11.01 0.82 1.07
N GLN A 110 11.65 1.76 1.77
CA GLN A 110 13.05 1.66 2.20
C GLN A 110 13.12 1.77 3.71
N GLY A 111 14.01 1.01 4.34
CA GLY A 111 14.24 1.01 5.79
C GLY A 111 15.69 0.84 6.16
#